data_AF-A0A1H2K633-F1
#
_entry.id   AF-A0A1H2K633-F1
#
_cell.length_a   1.000
_cell.length_b   1.000
_cell.length_c   1.000
_cell.angle_alpha   90.00
_cell.angle_beta   90.00
_cell.angle_gamma   90.00
#
_symmetry.space_group_name_H-M   'P 1'
#
loop_
_entity.id
_entity.type
_entity.pdbx_description
1 polymer ?
#
loop_
_entity_poly.entity_id
_entity_poly.type
_entity_poly.pdbx_seq_one_letter_code
_entity_poly.pdbx_strand_id
1 'polypeptide(L)'
;MRSSVLGKHSKPRKKTRTPLWATALLPVGVLAGAATAGAELSHPTAAPEPNNIAKGVTAVAAPALTPAVNAHPVAPAPAPAPAPVIRPASVTSGAVPVTNYDAYKKAAATIADTAPRCGIDWKVIAGIGKVESHHADQGNVNPDGVLRSAIFGPVLDGSLAGNEVISDTDGGELDSDATHDRAVGPMQFLPSTWKAYAADGNGDGKSDPQNIFDAALTTARYLCDGDLDLRNPASLTTAILRYNNSMEYVNNVLGFARSY
;
A
#
# COMPACT_ATOMS: atom_id res chain seq x y z
N MET A 1 65.60 -28.24 -34.52
CA MET A 1 65.11 -28.09 -33.14
C MET A 1 63.85 -27.24 -33.16
N ARG A 2 62.70 -27.83 -32.80
CA ARG A 2 61.41 -27.14 -32.66
C ARG A 2 61.35 -26.50 -31.28
N SER A 3 60.90 -25.26 -31.16
CA SER A 3 60.43 -24.71 -29.88
C SER A 3 59.21 -23.82 -30.11
N SER A 4 58.09 -24.35 -29.64
CA SER A 4 56.78 -23.71 -29.57
C SER A 4 56.79 -22.62 -28.50
N VAL A 5 56.22 -21.45 -28.80
CA VAL A 5 55.87 -20.45 -27.78
C VAL A 5 54.37 -20.49 -27.56
N LEU A 6 54.03 -20.75 -26.30
CA LEU A 6 52.72 -21.01 -25.73
C LEU A 6 51.89 -19.72 -25.62
N GLY A 7 50.70 -19.69 -26.21
CA GLY A 7 49.73 -18.60 -26.05
C GLY A 7 49.08 -18.62 -24.66
N LYS A 8 49.08 -17.48 -23.96
CA LYS A 8 48.35 -17.31 -22.70
C LYS A 8 46.90 -16.88 -23.01
N HIS A 9 45.96 -17.79 -22.79
CA HIS A 9 44.53 -17.46 -22.72
C HIS A 9 44.17 -16.94 -21.33
N SER A 10 43.79 -15.67 -21.23
CA SER A 10 43.21 -15.08 -20.02
C SER A 10 41.70 -15.34 -19.99
N LYS A 11 41.21 -16.03 -18.95
CA LYS A 11 39.77 -16.26 -18.71
C LYS A 11 39.07 -14.96 -18.25
N PRO A 12 37.82 -14.73 -18.63
CA PRO A 12 37.07 -13.55 -18.20
C PRO A 12 36.70 -13.68 -16.72
N ARG A 13 36.99 -12.62 -15.96
CA ARG A 13 36.72 -12.48 -14.53
C ARG A 13 35.23 -12.18 -14.32
N LYS A 14 34.47 -13.16 -13.80
CA LYS A 14 33.06 -12.98 -13.42
C LYS A 14 32.98 -11.93 -12.30
N LYS A 15 32.28 -10.82 -12.55
CA LYS A 15 31.92 -9.82 -11.53
C LYS A 15 30.72 -10.34 -10.74
N THR A 16 30.95 -10.88 -9.56
CA THR A 16 29.91 -11.08 -8.55
C THR A 16 29.55 -9.73 -7.96
N ARG A 17 28.32 -9.26 -8.22
CA ARG A 17 27.74 -8.11 -7.52
C ARG A 17 27.15 -8.63 -6.23
N THR A 18 27.76 -8.30 -5.10
CA THR A 18 27.16 -8.48 -3.77
C THR A 18 26.02 -7.48 -3.60
N PRO A 19 24.82 -7.90 -3.17
CA PRO A 19 23.76 -6.97 -2.81
C PRO A 19 24.16 -6.25 -1.52
N LEU A 20 24.17 -4.91 -1.54
CA LEU A 20 24.27 -4.09 -0.34
C LEU A 20 22.85 -3.99 0.22
N TRP A 21 22.58 -4.71 1.32
CA TRP A 21 21.39 -4.46 2.12
C TRP A 21 21.59 -3.15 2.86
N ALA A 22 20.75 -2.15 2.55
CA ALA A 22 20.71 -0.93 3.33
C ALA A 22 20.14 -1.28 4.71
N THR A 23 20.95 -1.10 5.75
CA THR A 23 20.53 -1.25 7.15
C THR A 23 19.60 -0.09 7.50
N ALA A 24 18.31 -0.37 7.63
CA ALA A 24 17.33 0.59 8.12
C ALA A 24 17.41 0.69 9.64
N LEU A 25 17.93 1.82 10.14
CA LEU A 25 17.98 2.18 11.57
C LEU A 25 16.58 2.59 12.07
N LEU A 26 15.81 1.72 12.72
CA LEU A 26 14.47 2.06 13.22
C LEU A 26 14.46 2.27 14.75
N PRO A 27 14.56 3.50 15.30
CA PRO A 27 14.16 3.74 16.68
C PRO A 27 12.76 4.40 16.72
N VAL A 28 11.79 3.76 17.37
CA VAL A 28 10.45 4.32 17.61
C VAL A 28 10.33 4.75 19.07
N GLY A 29 9.93 6.01 19.29
CA GLY A 29 9.59 6.56 20.60
C GLY A 29 8.14 6.21 20.99
N VAL A 30 7.99 5.64 22.19
CA VAL A 30 6.68 5.29 22.78
C VAL A 30 6.09 6.53 23.47
N LEU A 31 4.90 6.96 23.06
CA LEU A 31 4.02 7.82 23.87
C LEU A 31 2.77 7.05 24.25
N ALA A 32 2.62 6.77 25.55
CA ALA A 32 1.41 6.22 26.15
C ALA A 32 0.44 7.36 26.49
N GLY A 33 -0.79 7.31 25.95
CA GLY A 33 -1.89 8.20 26.30
C GLY A 33 -3.15 7.39 26.54
N ALA A 34 -3.56 7.27 27.81
CA ALA A 34 -4.81 6.64 28.21
C ALA A 34 -5.99 7.62 28.10
N ALA A 35 -7.08 7.19 27.48
CA ALA A 35 -8.37 7.84 27.60
C ALA A 35 -9.48 6.78 27.63
N THR A 36 -10.18 6.70 28.75
CA THR A 36 -11.40 5.94 28.98
C THR A 36 -12.62 6.79 28.63
N ALA A 37 -13.55 6.29 27.82
CA ALA A 37 -14.98 6.62 27.94
C ALA A 37 -15.81 5.61 27.15
N GLY A 38 -16.78 4.99 27.83
CA GLY A 38 -17.66 3.97 27.28
C GLY A 38 -18.79 4.52 26.40
N ALA A 39 -19.38 3.62 25.62
CA ALA A 39 -20.69 3.79 25.02
C ALA A 39 -21.45 2.46 25.12
N GLU A 40 -22.58 2.49 25.83
CA GLU A 40 -23.52 1.38 25.90
C GLU A 40 -24.23 1.18 24.56
N LEU A 41 -24.47 -0.10 24.25
CA LEU A 41 -25.22 -0.59 23.11
C LEU A 41 -26.73 -0.46 23.36
N SER A 42 -27.48 -0.10 22.33
CA SER A 42 -28.91 -0.36 22.27
C SER A 42 -29.34 -0.66 20.83
N HIS A 43 -29.63 -1.94 20.58
CA HIS A 43 -30.47 -2.39 19.46
C HIS A 43 -31.94 -2.35 19.91
N PRO A 44 -32.90 -2.22 18.98
CA PRO A 44 -33.68 -3.41 18.67
C PRO A 44 -34.09 -3.62 17.21
N THR A 45 -34.45 -4.87 16.99
CA THR A 45 -34.81 -5.64 15.81
C THR A 45 -36.22 -5.37 15.26
N ALA A 46 -36.43 -5.81 14.02
CA ALA A 46 -37.62 -6.48 13.46
C ALA A 46 -38.59 -5.67 12.56
N ALA A 47 -38.67 -6.14 11.31
CA ALA A 47 -39.79 -5.94 10.38
C ALA A 47 -41.04 -6.73 10.84
N PRO A 48 -42.25 -6.37 10.38
CA PRO A 48 -42.83 -7.10 9.23
C PRO A 48 -43.75 -6.27 8.30
N GLU A 49 -43.92 -6.75 7.07
CA GLU A 49 -45.06 -6.52 6.13
C GLU A 49 -45.96 -7.78 6.16
N PRO A 50 -47.17 -7.87 5.55
CA PRO A 50 -47.90 -6.91 4.68
C PRO A 50 -49.42 -6.79 5.03
N ASN A 51 -50.17 -5.89 4.35
CA ASN A 51 -51.59 -6.20 4.04
C ASN A 51 -52.18 -5.39 2.87
N ASN A 52 -52.82 -6.14 1.95
CA ASN A 52 -53.56 -5.69 0.78
C ASN A 52 -54.92 -5.07 1.14
N ILE A 53 -55.34 -3.99 0.47
CA ILE A 53 -56.76 -3.66 0.27
C ILE A 53 -57.01 -3.21 -1.17
N ALA A 54 -57.91 -3.93 -1.83
CA ALA A 54 -58.47 -3.67 -3.14
C ALA A 54 -59.66 -2.70 -3.10
N LYS A 55 -59.81 -1.86 -4.13
CA LYS A 55 -61.06 -1.24 -4.68
C LYS A 55 -60.61 -0.34 -5.85
N GLY A 56 -61.06 -0.47 -7.10
CA GLY A 56 -62.35 -0.86 -7.62
C GLY A 56 -63.00 0.38 -8.24
N VAL A 57 -62.76 0.66 -9.53
CA VAL A 57 -63.58 1.60 -10.33
C VAL A 57 -63.66 1.13 -11.78
N THR A 58 -64.89 1.25 -12.29
CA THR A 58 -65.56 0.83 -13.53
C THR A 58 -64.86 1.10 -14.86
N ALA A 59 -65.00 0.13 -15.79
CA ALA A 59 -64.65 0.25 -17.20
C ALA A 59 -65.83 0.80 -18.03
N VAL A 60 -65.52 1.74 -18.94
CA VAL A 60 -66.41 2.21 -20.02
C VAL A 60 -65.69 1.93 -21.34
N ALA A 61 -66.35 1.25 -22.28
CA ALA A 61 -65.82 0.84 -23.59
C ALA A 61 -66.08 1.95 -24.64
N ALA A 62 -65.09 2.42 -25.43
CA ALA A 62 -64.63 1.98 -26.78
C ALA A 62 -64.49 3.28 -27.67
N PRO A 63 -63.84 3.34 -28.85
CA PRO A 63 -63.33 2.28 -29.74
C PRO A 63 -61.94 2.50 -30.43
N ALA A 64 -61.51 1.47 -31.17
CA ALA A 64 -60.71 1.45 -32.41
C ALA A 64 -59.23 1.92 -32.47
N LEU A 65 -58.36 0.91 -32.59
CA LEU A 65 -57.25 0.73 -33.54
C LEU A 65 -56.39 1.95 -33.93
N THR A 66 -55.21 2.05 -33.30
CA THR A 66 -53.96 2.47 -33.97
C THR A 66 -52.99 1.30 -33.94
N PRO A 67 -52.24 0.97 -35.01
CA PRO A 67 -51.17 -0.01 -34.90
C PRO A 67 -50.13 0.55 -33.93
N ALA A 68 -49.86 -0.16 -32.85
CA ALA A 68 -48.68 0.10 -32.04
C ALA A 68 -47.47 -0.07 -32.95
N VAL A 69 -46.79 1.03 -33.25
CA VAL A 69 -45.46 0.97 -33.84
C VAL A 69 -44.61 0.25 -32.80
N ASN A 70 -44.14 -0.96 -33.12
CA ASN A 70 -43.16 -1.65 -32.31
C ASN A 70 -41.90 -0.78 -32.27
N ALA A 71 -41.79 0.09 -31.28
CA ALA A 71 -40.54 0.72 -30.93
C ALA A 71 -39.66 -0.41 -30.38
N HIS A 72 -38.80 -0.96 -31.24
CA HIS A 72 -37.73 -1.81 -30.78
C HIS A 72 -36.96 -1.05 -29.69
N PRO A 73 -36.73 -1.65 -28.50
CA PRO A 73 -35.88 -1.05 -27.50
C PRO A 73 -34.52 -0.81 -28.13
N VAL A 74 -34.17 0.45 -28.38
CA VAL A 74 -32.82 0.81 -28.77
C VAL A 74 -31.98 0.51 -27.55
N ALA A 75 -31.11 -0.51 -27.66
CA ALA A 75 -30.17 -0.82 -26.60
C ALA A 75 -29.39 0.45 -26.23
N PRO A 76 -29.17 0.74 -24.93
CA PRO A 76 -28.36 1.87 -24.51
C PRO A 76 -27.02 1.82 -25.25
N ALA A 77 -26.59 2.96 -25.80
CA ALA A 77 -25.29 3.05 -26.43
C ALA A 77 -24.21 2.55 -25.45
N PRO A 78 -23.23 1.74 -25.91
CA PRO A 78 -22.14 1.28 -25.05
C PRO A 78 -21.49 2.47 -24.35
N ALA A 79 -21.23 2.32 -23.04
CA ALA A 79 -20.53 3.35 -22.29
C ALA A 79 -19.20 3.70 -23.00
N PRO A 80 -18.82 5.00 -23.06
CA PRO A 80 -17.56 5.41 -23.66
C PRO A 80 -16.40 4.61 -23.06
N ALA A 81 -15.45 4.20 -23.91
CA ALA A 81 -14.25 3.53 -23.44
C ALA A 81 -13.54 4.38 -22.37
N PRO A 82 -12.97 3.78 -21.31
CA PRO A 82 -12.25 4.53 -20.28
C PRO A 82 -11.14 5.37 -20.91
N ALA A 83 -10.96 6.60 -20.40
CA ALA A 83 -9.87 7.46 -20.84
C ALA A 83 -8.50 6.75 -20.62
N PRO A 84 -7.51 6.96 -21.49
CA PRO A 84 -6.18 6.37 -21.32
C PRO A 84 -5.56 6.79 -19.98
N VAL A 85 -5.07 5.82 -19.21
CA VAL A 85 -4.35 6.11 -17.96
C VAL A 85 -2.97 6.67 -18.30
N ILE A 86 -2.79 7.98 -18.11
CA ILE A 86 -1.48 8.63 -18.28
C ILE A 86 -0.60 8.28 -17.08
N ARG A 87 0.54 7.63 -17.34
CA ARG A 87 1.54 7.25 -16.32
C ARG A 87 2.77 8.16 -16.42
N PRO A 88 3.40 8.52 -15.28
CA PRO A 88 4.62 9.33 -15.29
C PRO A 88 5.81 8.57 -15.89
N ALA A 89 6.86 9.29 -16.27
CA ALA A 89 8.07 8.72 -16.88
C ALA A 89 8.74 7.68 -15.99
N SER A 90 8.70 7.87 -14.66
CA SER A 90 9.18 6.92 -13.66
C SER A 90 8.50 5.55 -13.75
N VAL A 91 7.24 5.51 -14.17
CA VAL A 91 6.49 4.25 -14.35
C VAL A 91 6.68 3.68 -15.74
N THR A 92 6.65 4.51 -16.79
CA THR A 92 6.84 4.03 -18.16
C THR A 92 8.27 3.51 -18.43
N SER A 93 9.26 4.04 -17.71
CA SER A 93 10.65 3.53 -17.73
C SER A 93 10.88 2.30 -16.83
N GLY A 94 9.90 1.94 -15.99
CA GLY A 94 10.01 0.84 -15.02
C GLY A 94 10.78 1.18 -13.73
N ALA A 95 11.15 2.45 -13.50
CA ALA A 95 11.78 2.86 -12.25
C ALA A 95 10.85 2.65 -11.03
N VAL A 96 9.55 2.88 -11.22
CA VAL A 96 8.48 2.46 -10.30
C VAL A 96 7.61 1.43 -11.03
N PRO A 97 7.54 0.17 -10.55
CA PRO A 97 6.68 -0.84 -11.16
C PRO A 97 5.21 -0.43 -11.18
N VAL A 98 4.49 -0.86 -12.21
CA VAL A 98 3.10 -0.44 -12.48
C VAL A 98 2.17 -0.69 -11.29
N THR A 99 2.17 -1.91 -10.74
CA THR A 99 1.30 -2.28 -9.60
C THR A 99 1.66 -1.50 -8.34
N ASN A 100 2.95 -1.28 -8.06
CA ASN A 100 3.39 -0.47 -6.93
C ASN A 100 2.93 0.98 -7.07
N TYR A 101 3.07 1.58 -8.25
CA TYR A 101 2.55 2.92 -8.51
C TYR A 101 1.03 3.00 -8.31
N ASP A 102 0.28 2.01 -8.79
CA ASP A 102 -1.17 1.97 -8.62
C ASP A 102 -1.54 1.90 -7.12
N ALA A 103 -0.79 1.13 -6.33
CA ALA A 103 -0.93 1.08 -4.86
C ALA A 103 -0.61 2.41 -4.18
N TYR A 104 0.54 3.03 -4.49
CA TYR A 104 0.93 4.31 -3.90
C TYR A 104 -0.05 5.43 -4.25
N LYS A 105 -0.53 5.47 -5.49
CA LYS A 105 -1.55 6.44 -5.91
C LYS A 105 -2.89 6.21 -5.24
N LYS A 106 -3.33 4.95 -5.12
CA LYS A 106 -4.58 4.62 -4.42
C LYS A 106 -4.49 5.04 -2.96
N ALA A 107 -3.39 4.72 -2.28
CA ALA A 107 -3.16 5.12 -0.89
C ALA A 107 -3.23 6.64 -0.70
N ALA A 108 -2.52 7.42 -1.52
CA ALA A 108 -2.57 8.88 -1.44
C ALA A 108 -3.99 9.44 -1.72
N ALA A 109 -4.72 8.85 -2.68
CA ALA A 109 -6.10 9.24 -2.96
C ALA A 109 -7.03 8.93 -1.77
N THR A 110 -6.94 7.74 -1.17
CA THR A 110 -7.72 7.38 0.02
C THR A 110 -7.45 8.33 1.19
N ILE A 111 -6.20 8.75 1.39
CA ILE A 111 -5.87 9.76 2.41
C ILE A 111 -6.43 11.13 2.05
N ALA A 112 -6.41 11.52 0.78
CA ALA A 112 -7.01 12.80 0.36
C ALA A 112 -8.50 12.87 0.72
N ASP A 113 -9.21 11.73 0.66
CA ASP A 113 -10.62 11.64 1.02
C ASP A 113 -10.85 11.56 2.54
N THR A 114 -10.02 10.81 3.27
CA THR A 114 -10.24 10.49 4.70
C THR A 114 -9.52 11.45 5.67
N ALA A 115 -8.42 12.05 5.25
CA ALA A 115 -7.60 12.98 6.01
C ALA A 115 -7.04 14.10 5.09
N PRO A 116 -7.91 14.95 4.51
CA PRO A 116 -7.53 15.93 3.47
C PRO A 116 -6.46 16.94 3.90
N ARG A 117 -6.35 17.21 5.21
CA ARG A 117 -5.32 18.11 5.75
C ARG A 117 -3.91 17.56 5.59
N CYS A 118 -3.74 16.23 5.55
CA CYS A 118 -2.44 15.58 5.47
C CYS A 118 -1.68 15.96 4.20
N GLY A 119 -2.34 15.93 3.05
CA GLY A 119 -1.72 16.33 1.78
C GLY A 119 -0.51 15.49 1.36
N ILE A 120 -0.47 14.19 1.71
CA ILE A 120 0.61 13.29 1.30
C ILE A 120 0.65 13.11 -0.23
N ASP A 121 1.84 13.23 -0.82
CA ASP A 121 2.07 12.93 -2.24
C ASP A 121 2.44 11.44 -2.39
N TRP A 122 1.88 10.75 -3.39
CA TRP A 122 2.21 9.36 -3.71
C TRP A 122 3.71 9.13 -3.89
N LYS A 123 4.45 10.15 -4.34
CA LYS A 123 5.91 10.09 -4.51
C LYS A 123 6.65 9.87 -3.20
N VAL A 124 6.11 10.37 -2.08
CA VAL A 124 6.70 10.13 -0.75
C VAL A 124 6.53 8.66 -0.37
N ILE A 125 5.33 8.10 -0.56
CA ILE A 125 5.05 6.68 -0.32
C ILE A 125 5.94 5.80 -1.22
N ALA A 126 6.11 6.18 -2.48
CA ALA A 126 7.02 5.52 -3.41
C ALA A 126 8.49 5.64 -2.95
N GLY A 127 8.91 6.80 -2.43
CA GLY A 127 10.24 6.99 -1.86
C GLY A 127 10.53 6.03 -0.72
N ILE A 128 9.58 5.85 0.22
CA ILE A 128 9.66 4.84 1.29
C ILE A 128 9.78 3.45 0.66
N GLY A 129 8.87 3.06 -0.24
CA GLY A 129 8.89 1.73 -0.85
C GLY A 129 10.17 1.44 -1.65
N LYS A 130 10.82 2.48 -2.20
CA LYS A 130 12.12 2.34 -2.87
C LYS A 130 13.22 1.99 -1.87
N VAL A 131 13.28 2.71 -0.74
CA VAL A 131 14.29 2.52 0.30
C VAL A 131 14.10 1.17 0.99
N GLU A 132 12.86 0.82 1.33
CA GLU A 132 12.56 -0.39 2.12
C GLU A 132 12.77 -1.68 1.35
N SER A 133 12.29 -1.76 0.10
CA SER A 133 12.25 -3.05 -0.63
C SER A 133 12.53 -2.93 -2.11
N HIS A 134 13.03 -1.80 -2.59
CA HIS A 134 13.19 -1.55 -4.03
C HIS A 134 11.86 -1.70 -4.79
N HIS A 135 10.77 -1.19 -4.22
CA HIS A 135 9.40 -1.36 -4.70
C HIS A 135 8.97 -2.82 -4.79
N ALA A 136 8.93 -3.51 -3.65
CA ALA A 136 8.54 -4.92 -3.57
C ALA A 136 9.41 -5.82 -4.47
N ASP A 137 10.73 -5.69 -4.37
CA ASP A 137 11.71 -6.37 -5.22
C ASP A 137 11.41 -6.16 -6.72
N GLN A 138 11.43 -4.89 -7.16
CA GLN A 138 11.18 -4.51 -8.55
C GLN A 138 9.77 -4.90 -9.05
N GLY A 139 8.79 -4.93 -8.16
CA GLY A 139 7.39 -5.22 -8.50
C GLY A 139 7.12 -6.71 -8.59
N ASN A 140 7.76 -7.51 -7.73
CA ASN A 140 7.51 -8.94 -7.56
C ASN A 140 6.17 -9.22 -6.87
N VAL A 141 5.09 -8.67 -7.45
CA VAL A 141 3.72 -8.72 -6.97
C VAL A 141 2.80 -9.32 -8.03
N ASN A 142 1.70 -9.90 -7.58
CA ASN A 142 0.58 -10.28 -8.42
C ASN A 142 -0.29 -9.04 -8.75
N PRO A 143 -1.22 -9.13 -9.73
CA PRO A 143 -2.11 -8.02 -10.07
C PRO A 143 -3.02 -7.53 -8.93
N ASP A 144 -3.34 -8.41 -7.97
CA ASP A 144 -4.07 -8.11 -6.73
C ASP A 144 -3.20 -7.48 -5.63
N GLY A 145 -1.89 -7.32 -5.90
CA GLY A 145 -0.91 -6.69 -5.02
C GLY A 145 -0.20 -7.63 -4.05
N VAL A 146 -0.56 -8.92 -4.01
CA VAL A 146 0.10 -9.89 -3.12
C VAL A 146 1.53 -10.13 -3.60
N LEU A 147 2.50 -10.07 -2.69
CA LEU A 147 3.89 -10.42 -2.96
C LEU A 147 4.00 -11.87 -3.45
N ARG A 148 4.75 -12.10 -4.54
CA ARG A 148 5.04 -13.47 -5.02
C ARG A 148 6.03 -14.20 -4.12
N SER A 149 6.83 -13.45 -3.38
CA SER A 149 7.76 -13.97 -2.38
C SER A 149 7.68 -13.05 -1.17
N ALA A 150 7.39 -13.62 -0.01
CA ALA A 150 7.29 -12.85 1.21
C ALA A 150 8.60 -12.09 1.48
N ILE A 151 8.48 -10.81 1.79
CA ILE A 151 9.61 -9.97 2.18
C ILE A 151 9.57 -9.84 3.69
N PHE A 152 10.71 -10.14 4.32
CA PHE A 152 10.93 -9.99 5.73
C PHE A 152 12.31 -9.39 5.96
N GLY A 153 12.42 -8.48 6.92
CA GLY A 153 13.66 -7.93 7.40
C GLY A 153 14.50 -8.98 8.16
N PRO A 154 15.71 -8.61 8.58
CA PRO A 154 16.47 -9.44 9.50
C PRO A 154 15.73 -9.58 10.85
N VAL A 155 16.07 -10.62 11.60
CA VAL A 155 15.66 -10.76 12.99
C VAL A 155 16.32 -9.66 13.82
N LEU A 156 15.53 -8.99 14.66
CA LEU A 156 16.00 -7.88 15.49
C LEU A 156 16.46 -8.40 16.87
N ASP A 157 17.45 -9.28 16.84
CA ASP A 157 18.02 -9.97 18.02
C ASP A 157 19.38 -9.39 18.47
N GLY A 158 19.85 -8.33 17.82
CA GLY A 158 21.13 -7.67 18.10
C GLY A 158 22.34 -8.30 17.41
N SER A 159 22.14 -9.30 16.54
CA SER A 159 23.22 -9.91 15.75
C SER A 159 23.76 -8.98 14.64
N LEU A 160 22.95 -8.03 14.18
CA LEU A 160 23.32 -7.05 13.15
C LEU A 160 23.57 -5.68 13.77
N ALA A 161 24.80 -5.17 13.62
CA ALA A 161 25.16 -3.85 14.09
C ALA A 161 24.32 -2.76 13.40
N GLY A 162 23.78 -1.83 14.21
CA GLY A 162 22.94 -0.74 13.71
C GLY A 162 21.46 -1.09 13.61
N ASN A 163 21.04 -2.31 13.94
CA ASN A 163 19.64 -2.63 14.14
C ASN A 163 19.28 -2.53 15.62
N GLU A 164 18.05 -2.10 15.92
CA GLU A 164 17.50 -2.20 17.26
C GLU A 164 17.25 -3.67 17.62
N VAL A 165 17.21 -3.95 18.93
CA VAL A 165 16.75 -5.24 19.46
C VAL A 165 15.29 -5.11 19.83
N ILE A 166 14.43 -5.88 19.17
CA ILE A 166 12.97 -5.79 19.37
C ILE A 166 12.45 -7.20 19.67
N SER A 167 12.02 -7.41 20.91
CA SER A 167 11.34 -8.64 21.32
C SER A 167 9.99 -8.79 20.62
N ASP A 168 9.53 -10.03 20.47
CA ASP A 168 8.23 -10.38 19.87
C ASP A 168 7.07 -9.52 20.42
N THR A 169 6.21 -9.02 19.52
CA THR A 169 5.04 -8.21 19.88
C THR A 169 3.70 -8.78 19.43
N ASP A 170 3.69 -9.88 18.66
CA ASP A 170 2.48 -10.46 18.09
C ASP A 170 2.38 -11.99 18.21
N GLY A 171 3.33 -12.66 18.87
CA GLY A 171 3.37 -14.11 18.99
C GLY A 171 3.86 -14.81 17.73
N GLY A 172 4.58 -14.11 16.85
CA GLY A 172 5.00 -14.57 15.53
C GLY A 172 3.88 -14.62 14.49
N GLU A 173 2.79 -13.86 14.68
CA GLU A 173 1.62 -13.87 13.79
C GLU A 173 2.00 -13.39 12.38
N LEU A 174 2.78 -12.31 12.28
CA LEU A 174 3.09 -11.68 11.00
C LEU A 174 4.42 -12.13 10.39
N ASP A 175 5.37 -12.61 11.20
CA ASP A 175 6.73 -12.94 10.74
C ASP A 175 7.22 -14.36 11.10
N SER A 176 6.38 -15.15 11.78
CA SER A 176 6.67 -16.51 12.25
C SER A 176 7.82 -16.65 13.25
N ASP A 177 8.22 -15.57 13.93
CA ASP A 177 9.23 -15.59 15.00
C ASP A 177 8.60 -15.18 16.35
N ALA A 178 8.41 -16.15 17.25
CA ALA A 178 7.83 -15.90 18.57
C ALA A 178 8.85 -15.43 19.62
N THR A 179 10.02 -14.92 19.19
CA THR A 179 11.08 -14.44 20.09
C THR A 179 11.45 -12.99 19.86
N HIS A 180 11.64 -12.60 18.60
CA HIS A 180 12.03 -11.25 18.19
C HIS A 180 11.32 -10.88 16.90
N ASP A 181 10.87 -9.63 16.83
CA ASP A 181 10.18 -9.12 15.66
C ASP A 181 11.15 -8.97 14.48
N ARG A 182 10.57 -9.09 13.28
CA ARG A 182 11.15 -8.74 12.00
C ARG A 182 10.27 -7.69 11.35
N ALA A 183 10.87 -6.77 10.61
CA ALA A 183 10.08 -5.90 9.76
C ALA A 183 9.42 -6.70 8.62
N VAL A 184 8.12 -6.52 8.40
CA VAL A 184 7.28 -7.30 7.48
C VAL A 184 6.87 -6.51 6.24
N GLY A 185 6.79 -7.20 5.11
CA GLY A 185 6.21 -6.67 3.88
C GLY A 185 7.09 -5.71 3.10
N PRO A 186 6.59 -5.21 1.95
CA PRO A 186 7.37 -4.36 1.05
C PRO A 186 7.61 -2.96 1.61
N MET A 187 6.92 -2.59 2.68
CA MET A 187 7.11 -1.33 3.40
C MET A 187 7.77 -1.53 4.76
N GLN A 188 8.23 -2.76 5.08
CA GLN A 188 9.05 -3.08 6.25
C GLN A 188 8.47 -2.55 7.58
N PHE A 189 7.19 -2.81 7.83
CA PHE A 189 6.56 -2.44 9.10
C PHE A 189 7.01 -3.38 10.23
N LEU A 190 7.20 -2.87 11.45
CA LEU A 190 7.26 -3.74 12.62
C LEU A 190 5.85 -4.26 12.96
N PRO A 191 5.70 -5.48 13.50
CA PRO A 191 4.41 -6.05 13.87
C PRO A 191 3.57 -5.14 14.79
N SER A 192 4.19 -4.55 15.81
CA SER A 192 3.53 -3.57 16.69
C SER A 192 2.99 -2.33 15.95
N THR A 193 3.75 -1.78 15.00
CA THR A 193 3.30 -0.65 14.17
C THR A 193 2.19 -1.09 13.22
N TRP A 194 2.32 -2.28 12.61
CA TRP A 194 1.27 -2.83 11.75
C TRP A 194 -0.04 -2.94 12.53
N LYS A 195 -0.02 -3.53 13.72
CA LYS A 195 -1.19 -3.67 14.59
C LYS A 195 -1.90 -2.35 14.89
N ALA A 196 -1.17 -1.24 14.99
CA ALA A 196 -1.73 0.08 15.28
C ALA A 196 -2.30 0.80 14.03
N TYR A 197 -1.73 0.55 12.84
CA TYR A 197 -2.00 1.36 11.64
C TYR A 197 -2.57 0.58 10.45
N ALA A 198 -2.61 -0.75 10.51
CA ALA A 198 -3.00 -1.64 9.42
C ALA A 198 -4.28 -1.16 8.72
N ALA A 199 -4.26 -1.21 7.39
CA ALA A 199 -5.35 -0.79 6.54
C ALA A 199 -5.53 -1.77 5.38
N ASP A 200 -6.79 -2.04 5.06
CA ASP A 200 -7.20 -2.76 3.85
C ASP A 200 -7.17 -1.80 2.66
N GLY A 201 -6.10 -1.87 1.88
CA GLY A 201 -5.83 -0.98 0.75
C GLY A 201 -6.39 -1.50 -0.56
N ASN A 202 -6.59 -2.81 -0.71
CA ASN A 202 -7.19 -3.40 -1.91
C ASN A 202 -8.73 -3.51 -1.81
N GLY A 203 -9.30 -3.52 -0.61
CA GLY A 203 -10.73 -3.61 -0.32
C GLY A 203 -11.26 -5.05 -0.20
N ASP A 204 -10.41 -6.03 0.13
CA ASP A 204 -10.77 -7.45 0.20
C ASP A 204 -11.25 -7.92 1.58
N GLY A 205 -11.29 -7.02 2.57
CA GLY A 205 -11.71 -7.27 3.94
C GLY A 205 -10.58 -7.76 4.85
N LYS A 206 -9.33 -7.79 4.39
CA LYS A 206 -8.15 -8.15 5.18
C LYS A 206 -7.08 -7.05 5.08
N SER A 207 -6.23 -6.99 6.09
CA SER A 207 -5.02 -6.16 6.04
C SER A 207 -3.82 -7.07 6.14
N ASP A 208 -3.12 -7.25 5.02
CA ASP A 208 -1.96 -8.13 4.89
C ASP A 208 -0.69 -7.28 4.63
N PRO A 209 0.33 -7.31 5.50
CA PRO A 209 1.58 -6.60 5.23
C PRO A 209 2.28 -7.09 3.96
N GLN A 210 1.99 -8.31 3.51
CA GLN A 210 2.51 -8.87 2.27
C GLN A 210 1.70 -8.47 1.02
N ASN A 211 0.68 -7.60 1.16
CA ASN A 211 0.01 -6.95 0.03
C ASN A 211 0.49 -5.50 -0.13
N ILE A 212 0.93 -5.12 -1.34
CA ILE A 212 1.45 -3.76 -1.59
C ILE A 212 0.39 -2.65 -1.46
N PHE A 213 -0.89 -2.93 -1.73
CA PHE A 213 -1.95 -1.93 -1.56
C PHE A 213 -2.19 -1.64 -0.08
N ASP A 214 -2.26 -2.69 0.74
CA ASP A 214 -2.45 -2.59 2.19
C ASP A 214 -1.23 -1.91 2.82
N ALA A 215 -0.03 -2.37 2.49
CA ALA A 215 1.20 -1.78 2.99
C ALA A 215 1.36 -0.31 2.58
N ALA A 216 0.97 0.07 1.35
CA ALA A 216 0.98 1.46 0.91
C ALA A 216 -0.02 2.33 1.66
N LEU A 217 -1.25 1.84 1.89
CA LEU A 217 -2.25 2.59 2.64
C LEU A 217 -1.87 2.72 4.12
N THR A 218 -1.37 1.66 4.74
CA THR A 218 -0.82 1.69 6.10
C THR A 218 0.33 2.70 6.21
N THR A 219 1.24 2.73 5.23
CA THR A 219 2.31 3.76 5.14
C THR A 219 1.75 5.17 5.13
N ALA A 220 0.75 5.42 4.27
CA ALA A 220 0.16 6.73 4.15
C ALA A 220 -0.54 7.17 5.46
N ARG A 221 -1.29 6.25 6.10
CA ARG A 221 -1.92 6.51 7.40
C ARG A 221 -0.88 6.83 8.48
N TYR A 222 0.20 6.05 8.55
CA TYR A 222 1.25 6.26 9.54
C TYR A 222 1.96 7.61 9.38
N LEU A 223 2.29 8.01 8.15
CA LEU A 223 2.92 9.31 7.88
C LEU A 223 1.97 10.49 8.14
N CYS A 224 0.67 10.30 7.98
CA CYS A 224 -0.35 11.32 8.21
C CYS A 224 -0.79 11.47 9.67
N ASP A 225 -0.26 10.64 10.58
CA ASP A 225 -0.67 10.66 11.97
C ASP A 225 -0.19 11.93 12.71
N GLY A 226 -1.02 12.43 13.63
CA GLY A 226 -0.75 13.63 14.42
C GLY A 226 -1.11 14.95 13.71
N ASP A 227 -2.10 14.94 12.82
CA ASP A 227 -2.66 16.14 12.14
C ASP A 227 -1.63 17.00 11.38
N LEU A 228 -0.54 16.38 10.93
CA LEU A 228 0.52 17.04 10.18
C LEU A 228 0.06 17.41 8.77
N ASP A 229 0.46 18.58 8.28
CA ASP A 229 0.37 18.95 6.88
C ASP A 229 1.68 18.61 6.15
N LEU A 230 1.72 17.50 5.42
CA LEU A 230 2.91 16.99 4.75
C LEU A 230 3.29 17.77 3.48
N ARG A 231 2.51 18.78 3.09
CA ARG A 231 2.95 19.77 2.10
C ARG A 231 3.98 20.72 2.70
N ASN A 232 4.00 20.86 4.03
CA ASN A 232 5.05 21.60 4.74
C ASN A 232 6.31 20.71 4.86
N PRO A 233 7.48 21.17 4.37
CA PRO A 233 8.70 20.37 4.42
C PRO A 233 9.13 19.92 5.83
N ALA A 234 8.93 20.75 6.86
CA ALA A 234 9.31 20.40 8.23
C ALA A 234 8.40 19.31 8.81
N SER A 235 7.08 19.40 8.55
CA SER A 235 6.12 18.35 8.90
C SER A 235 6.42 17.05 8.17
N LEU A 236 6.75 17.11 6.88
CA LEU A 236 7.14 15.95 6.08
C LEU A 236 8.40 15.28 6.63
N THR A 237 9.44 16.06 6.93
CA THR A 237 10.65 15.53 7.58
C THR A 237 10.33 14.90 8.93
N THR A 238 9.47 15.53 9.75
CA THR A 238 9.05 14.99 11.05
C THR A 238 8.33 13.64 10.89
N ALA A 239 7.42 13.53 9.92
CA ALA A 239 6.71 12.29 9.64
C ALA A 239 7.66 11.17 9.18
N ILE A 240 8.61 11.48 8.28
CA ILE A 240 9.59 10.50 7.79
C ILE A 240 10.54 10.07 8.91
N LEU A 241 10.97 10.99 9.80
CA LEU A 241 11.78 10.65 10.96
C LEU A 241 11.05 9.73 11.96
N ARG A 242 9.72 9.80 12.03
CA ARG A 242 8.91 8.86 12.81
C ARG A 242 8.90 7.45 12.20
N TYR A 243 9.05 7.36 10.88
CA TYR A 243 9.23 6.08 10.19
C TYR A 243 10.60 5.50 10.51
N ASN A 244 11.65 6.31 10.36
CA ASN A 244 13.03 5.95 10.63
C ASN A 244 13.80 7.21 11.04
N ASN A 245 14.33 7.24 12.27
CA ASN A 245 14.97 8.43 12.86
C ASN A 245 16.40 8.66 12.33
N SER A 246 16.52 8.80 11.01
CA SER A 246 17.78 9.07 10.33
C SER A 246 17.57 10.14 9.27
N MET A 247 18.38 11.20 9.33
CA MET A 247 18.39 12.21 8.27
C MET A 247 18.91 11.66 6.94
N GLU A 248 19.76 10.63 6.96
CA GLU A 248 20.15 9.93 5.73
C GLU A 248 18.94 9.25 5.09
N TYR A 249 18.12 8.58 5.89
CA TYR A 249 16.86 7.99 5.43
C TYR A 249 15.92 9.04 4.84
N VAL A 250 15.70 10.16 5.53
CA VAL A 250 14.91 11.30 5.02
C VAL A 250 15.44 11.77 3.67
N ASN A 251 16.75 11.96 3.54
CA ASN A 251 17.37 12.41 2.30
C ASN A 251 17.18 11.42 1.16
N ASN A 252 17.30 10.12 1.43
CA ASN A 252 17.07 9.07 0.45
C ASN A 252 15.61 9.04 -0.02
N VAL A 253 14.66 9.01 0.91
CA VAL A 253 13.21 9.01 0.60
C VAL A 253 12.83 10.22 -0.24
N LEU A 254 13.19 11.43 0.21
CA LEU A 254 12.88 12.66 -0.52
C LEU A 254 13.65 12.78 -1.84
N GLY A 255 14.85 12.21 -1.91
CA GLY A 255 15.64 12.09 -3.14
C GLY A 255 14.93 11.27 -4.21
N PHE A 256 14.47 10.07 -3.86
CA PHE A 256 13.69 9.23 -4.75
C PHE A 256 12.34 9.87 -5.10
N ALA A 257 11.63 10.44 -4.11
CA ALA A 257 10.36 11.12 -4.35
C ALA A 257 10.49 12.25 -5.38
N ARG A 258 11.56 13.06 -5.32
CA ARG A 258 11.82 14.13 -6.32
C ARG A 258 12.13 13.59 -7.71
N SER A 259 12.61 12.35 -7.83
CA SER A 259 12.95 11.73 -9.11
C SER A 259 11.76 11.11 -9.85
N TYR A 260 10.61 11.00 -9.17
CA TYR A 260 9.39 10.36 -9.70
C TYR A 260 8.38 11.34 -10.28
#